data_AF-A0A2D3RJR1-F1
#
_entry.id   AF-A0A2D3RJR1-F1
#
_cell.length_a   1.000
_cell.length_b   1.000
_cell.length_c   1.000
_cell.angle_alpha   90.00
_cell.angle_beta   90.00
_cell.angle_gamma   90.00
#
_symmetry.space_group_name_H-M   'P 1'
#
loop_
_entity.id
_entity.type
_entity.pdbx_description
1 polymer ?
#
loop_
_entity_poly.entity_id
_entity_poly.type
_entity_poly.pdbx_seq_one_letter_code
_entity_poly.pdbx_strand_id
1 'polypeptide(L)'
;MSFRNFAATGLIASLLWSASAVAEPAPDLDTPERINILVTFGDDECPEAQGDEIVVCAQRPESERYRIPPELRESEEEQSGEQSWSSVVASHDEAARPGRPGSCSVVGTFGFTGCQAAIMRQWFDERRTEQ
;
A
#
# COMPACT_ATOMS: atom_id res chain seq x y z
N MET A 1 2.84 43.22 30.70
CA MET A 1 2.28 44.40 30.00
C MET A 1 3.12 44.69 28.76
N SER A 2 2.52 44.68 27.57
CA SER A 2 2.49 45.85 26.68
C SER A 2 1.95 45.40 25.31
N PHE A 3 0.67 45.70 25.09
CA PHE A 3 0.03 45.73 23.78
C PHE A 3 0.74 46.72 22.85
N ARG A 4 0.61 46.52 21.54
CA ARG A 4 0.38 47.60 20.56
C ARG A 4 -0.19 47.05 19.26
N ASN A 5 -1.52 47.15 19.17
CA ASN A 5 -2.27 47.22 17.93
C ASN A 5 -1.86 48.49 17.16
N PHE A 6 -1.68 48.37 15.85
CA PHE A 6 -1.84 49.49 14.92
C PHE A 6 -3.02 49.19 14.00
N ALA A 7 -4.07 50.00 14.17
CA ALA A 7 -5.20 50.11 13.27
C ALA A 7 -5.04 51.41 12.47
N ALA A 8 -5.33 51.36 11.16
CA ALA A 8 -5.79 52.48 10.31
C ALA A 8 -5.75 52.00 8.84
N THR A 9 -6.88 51.63 8.23
CA THR A 9 -7.69 52.50 7.34
C THR A 9 -6.88 53.10 6.19
N GLY A 10 -7.16 52.90 4.91
CA GLY A 10 -8.25 52.26 4.20
C GLY A 10 -8.10 52.64 2.72
N LEU A 11 -8.58 51.79 1.81
CA LEU A 11 -8.89 52.18 0.44
C LEU A 11 -10.05 51.31 -0.03
N ILE A 12 -11.20 51.97 -0.10
CA ILE A 12 -12.49 51.47 -0.57
C ILE A 12 -12.48 51.49 -2.10
N ALA A 13 -13.29 50.61 -2.69
CA ALA A 13 -13.85 50.64 -4.04
C ALA A 13 -13.11 49.84 -5.11
N SER A 14 -13.47 48.56 -5.23
CA SER A 14 -13.72 47.96 -6.55
C SER A 14 -14.54 46.68 -6.43
N LEU A 15 -15.83 46.83 -6.77
CA LEU A 15 -16.71 45.83 -7.37
C LEU A 15 -16.91 44.50 -6.62
N LEU A 16 -17.84 44.56 -5.66
CA LEU A 16 -18.76 43.46 -5.41
C LEU A 16 -19.58 43.21 -6.69
N TRP A 17 -19.06 42.37 -7.57
CA TRP A 17 -19.85 41.73 -8.61
C TRP A 17 -20.38 40.43 -8.03
N SER A 18 -21.49 40.52 -7.30
CA SER A 18 -22.30 39.35 -6.97
C SER A 18 -22.99 38.89 -8.25
N ALA A 19 -22.25 38.14 -9.08
CA ALA A 19 -22.86 37.35 -10.14
C ALA A 19 -23.69 36.27 -9.45
N SER A 20 -25.01 36.43 -9.48
CA SER A 20 -25.95 35.34 -9.20
C SER A 20 -25.61 34.20 -10.14
N ALA A 21 -24.96 33.15 -9.62
CA ALA A 21 -24.86 31.88 -10.31
C ALA A 21 -26.29 31.35 -10.45
N VAL A 22 -26.91 31.60 -11.62
CA VAL A 22 -28.05 30.80 -12.06
C VAL A 22 -27.51 29.38 -12.13
N ALA A 23 -27.99 28.54 -11.21
CA ALA A 23 -27.84 27.10 -11.35
C ALA A 23 -28.62 26.71 -12.61
N GLU A 24 -27.91 26.56 -13.74
CA GLU A 24 -28.46 25.82 -14.86
C GLU A 24 -28.85 24.43 -14.34
N PRO A 25 -30.06 23.94 -14.64
CA PRO A 25 -30.42 22.58 -14.29
C PRO A 25 -29.35 21.68 -14.91
N ALA A 26 -28.67 20.92 -14.06
CA ALA A 26 -27.76 19.89 -14.54
C ALA A 26 -28.54 19.05 -15.56
N PRO A 27 -27.96 18.73 -16.74
CA PRO A 27 -28.60 17.81 -17.65
C PRO A 27 -28.96 16.56 -16.84
N ASP A 28 -30.20 16.12 -16.97
CA ASP A 28 -30.67 14.87 -16.39
C ASP A 28 -29.89 13.76 -17.10
N LEU A 29 -28.72 13.46 -16.55
CA LEU A 29 -27.92 12.34 -16.99
C LEU A 29 -28.67 11.13 -16.48
N ASP A 30 -29.31 10.42 -17.40
CA ASP A 30 -29.88 9.09 -17.18
C ASP A 30 -28.72 8.20 -16.73
N THR A 31 -28.46 8.24 -15.42
CA THR A 31 -27.27 7.65 -14.81
C THR A 31 -27.69 6.22 -14.52
N PRO A 32 -27.12 5.24 -15.24
CA PRO A 32 -27.59 3.87 -15.18
C PRO A 32 -27.57 3.38 -13.74
N GLU A 33 -28.58 2.60 -13.35
CA GLU A 33 -28.69 2.10 -11.98
C GLU A 33 -27.50 1.21 -11.58
N ARG A 34 -26.79 0.58 -12.55
CA ARG A 34 -25.59 -0.22 -12.31
C ARG A 34 -24.51 -0.11 -13.40
N ILE A 35 -23.25 -0.05 -12.99
CA ILE A 35 -22.07 -0.08 -13.88
C ILE A 35 -21.18 -1.27 -13.49
N ASN A 36 -20.93 -2.18 -14.43
CA ASN A 36 -20.03 -3.32 -14.27
C ASN A 36 -18.77 -3.13 -15.12
N ILE A 37 -17.59 -3.15 -14.49
CA ILE A 37 -16.30 -3.03 -15.17
C ILE A 37 -15.58 -4.37 -15.08
N LEU A 38 -15.37 -5.02 -16.22
CA LEU A 38 -14.74 -6.33 -16.32
C LEU A 38 -13.46 -6.28 -17.14
N VAL A 39 -12.59 -7.28 -16.95
CA VAL A 39 -11.38 -7.47 -17.75
C VAL A 39 -11.52 -8.79 -18.49
N THR A 40 -11.49 -8.73 -19.83
CA THR A 40 -11.57 -9.89 -20.73
C THR A 40 -10.18 -10.23 -21.27
N PHE A 41 -9.91 -11.50 -21.53
CA PHE A 41 -8.60 -11.96 -21.99
C PHE A 41 -8.68 -12.60 -23.38
N GLY A 42 -7.73 -12.30 -24.25
CA GLY A 42 -7.64 -12.92 -25.58
C GLY A 42 -8.89 -12.65 -26.42
N ASP A 43 -9.58 -13.72 -26.80
CA ASP A 43 -10.82 -13.71 -27.59
C ASP A 43 -12.09 -13.92 -26.72
N ASP A 44 -11.99 -13.80 -25.40
CA ASP A 44 -13.15 -13.92 -24.51
C ASP A 44 -14.16 -12.78 -24.81
N GLU A 45 -15.42 -13.15 -25.09
CA GLU A 45 -16.49 -12.19 -25.33
C GLU A 45 -16.89 -11.46 -24.04
N CYS A 46 -17.13 -10.15 -24.17
CA CYS A 46 -17.71 -9.34 -23.11
C CYS A 46 -19.19 -9.72 -22.93
N PRO A 47 -19.67 -9.96 -21.69
CA PRO A 47 -21.08 -10.28 -21.46
C PRO A 47 -21.98 -9.12 -21.88
N GLU A 48 -23.13 -9.44 -22.47
CA GLU A 48 -24.13 -8.43 -22.83
C GLU A 48 -24.75 -7.81 -21.56
N ALA A 49 -25.01 -6.50 -21.63
CA ALA A 49 -25.68 -5.78 -20.57
C ALA A 49 -27.16 -6.19 -20.46
N GLN A 50 -27.64 -6.43 -19.23
CA GLN A 50 -29.03 -6.80 -18.97
C GLN A 50 -29.81 -5.67 -18.28
N GLY A 51 -30.88 -5.21 -18.92
CA GLY A 51 -31.76 -4.17 -18.35
C GLY A 51 -31.10 -2.79 -18.40
N ASP A 52 -31.08 -2.09 -17.26
CA ASP A 52 -30.52 -0.74 -17.12
C ASP A 52 -29.09 -0.76 -16.53
N GLU A 53 -28.23 -1.63 -17.05
CA GLU A 53 -26.83 -1.71 -16.64
C GLU A 53 -25.88 -1.40 -17.81
N ILE A 54 -24.73 -0.82 -17.50
CA ILE A 54 -23.66 -0.63 -18.47
C ILE A 54 -22.53 -1.58 -18.14
N VAL A 55 -22.14 -2.41 -19.12
CA VAL A 55 -21.00 -3.31 -19.02
C VAL A 55 -19.83 -2.72 -19.82
N VAL A 56 -18.72 -2.45 -19.14
CA VAL A 56 -17.49 -1.94 -19.73
C VAL A 56 -16.40 -3.00 -19.61
N CYS A 57 -15.95 -3.57 -20.73
CA CYS A 57 -14.88 -4.55 -20.75
C CYS A 57 -13.55 -3.93 -21.19
N ALA A 58 -12.51 -4.11 -20.39
CA ALA A 58 -11.13 -3.80 -20.76
C ALA A 58 -10.44 -5.06 -21.30
N GLN A 59 -10.19 -5.11 -22.61
CA GLN A 59 -9.51 -6.26 -23.22
C GLN A 59 -8.03 -6.29 -22.83
N ARG A 60 -7.53 -7.49 -22.53
CA ARG A 60 -6.10 -7.79 -22.31
C ARG A 60 -5.69 -8.97 -23.19
N PRO A 61 -4.42 -9.07 -23.62
CA PRO A 61 -3.96 -10.20 -24.40
C PRO A 61 -3.93 -11.48 -23.54
N GLU A 62 -4.04 -12.66 -24.16
CA GLU A 62 -4.12 -13.92 -23.41
C GLU A 62 -2.85 -14.24 -22.59
N SER A 63 -1.70 -13.72 -23.02
CA SER A 63 -0.45 -13.85 -22.24
C SER A 63 -0.52 -13.23 -20.85
N GLU A 64 -1.50 -12.36 -20.59
CA GLU A 64 -1.65 -11.61 -19.34
C GLU A 64 -2.57 -12.31 -18.32
N ARG A 65 -3.32 -13.35 -18.70
CA ARG A 65 -4.30 -14.02 -17.82
C ARG A 65 -3.69 -14.60 -16.54
N TYR A 66 -2.48 -15.15 -16.62
CA TYR A 66 -1.77 -15.75 -15.49
C TYR A 66 -0.53 -14.96 -15.07
N ARG A 67 -0.29 -13.82 -15.69
CA ARG A 67 0.89 -12.98 -15.40
C ARG A 67 0.51 -11.94 -14.35
N ILE A 68 1.46 -11.57 -13.51
CA ILE A 68 1.32 -10.43 -12.58
C ILE A 68 0.93 -9.19 -13.39
N PRO A 69 -0.15 -8.46 -13.05
CA PRO A 69 -0.60 -7.28 -13.80
C PRO A 69 0.53 -6.26 -14.00
N PRO A 70 0.59 -5.54 -15.15
CA PRO A 70 1.66 -4.59 -15.47
C PRO A 70 1.97 -3.59 -14.35
N GLU A 71 0.93 -3.05 -13.74
CA GLU A 71 0.99 -2.11 -12.62
C GLU A 71 1.63 -2.70 -11.35
N LEU A 72 1.64 -4.02 -11.19
CA LEU A 72 2.29 -4.72 -10.07
C LEU A 72 3.66 -5.31 -10.46
N ARG A 73 4.09 -5.15 -11.71
CA ARG A 73 5.43 -5.60 -12.16
C ARG A 73 6.52 -4.63 -11.77
N GLU A 74 6.16 -3.35 -11.71
CA GLU A 74 7.04 -2.32 -11.20
C GLU A 74 7.12 -2.53 -9.70
N SER A 75 8.13 -3.26 -9.24
CA SER A 75 8.57 -3.09 -7.87
C SER A 75 8.99 -1.63 -7.76
N GLU A 76 8.30 -0.86 -6.90
CA GLU A 76 8.93 0.33 -6.33
C GLU A 76 10.34 -0.11 -5.94
N GLU A 77 11.38 0.60 -6.38
CA GLU A 77 12.73 0.32 -5.90
C GLU A 77 12.67 0.45 -4.38
N GLU A 78 12.41 -0.67 -3.71
CA GLU A 78 12.44 -0.77 -2.28
C GLU A 78 13.85 -0.35 -1.95
N GLN A 79 13.98 0.80 -1.31
CA GLN A 79 15.18 1.24 -0.59
C GLN A 79 15.41 0.28 0.59
N SER A 80 15.20 -1.03 0.40
CA SER A 80 15.61 -2.07 1.31
C SER A 80 17.11 -1.96 1.38
N GLY A 81 17.61 -1.28 2.41
CA GLY A 81 19.04 -1.12 2.65
C GLY A 81 19.72 -2.45 2.42
N GLU A 82 20.81 -2.44 1.65
CA GLU A 82 21.41 -3.59 0.97
C GLU A 82 21.79 -4.73 1.93
N GLN A 83 20.81 -5.48 2.41
CA GLN A 83 21.02 -6.67 3.22
C GLN A 83 21.23 -7.83 2.26
N SER A 84 22.40 -8.46 2.37
CA SER A 84 22.67 -9.71 1.67
C SER A 84 21.58 -10.73 1.94
N TRP A 85 21.23 -11.57 0.97
CA TRP A 85 20.24 -12.62 1.20
C TRP A 85 20.60 -13.55 2.37
N SER A 86 21.90 -13.75 2.62
CA SER A 86 22.37 -14.54 3.78
C SER A 86 22.03 -13.89 5.12
N SER A 87 22.05 -12.56 5.25
CA SER A 87 21.64 -11.87 6.48
C SER A 87 20.12 -11.92 6.66
N VAL A 88 19.37 -11.83 5.57
CA VAL A 88 17.90 -11.96 5.59
C VAL A 88 17.47 -13.39 6.00
N VAL A 89 18.10 -14.43 5.42
CA VAL A 89 17.82 -15.82 5.82
C VAL A 89 18.14 -16.05 7.31
N ALA A 90 19.24 -15.50 7.82
CA ALA A 90 19.59 -15.62 9.23
C ALA A 90 18.51 -15.01 10.16
N SER A 91 17.91 -13.88 9.78
CA SER A 91 16.83 -13.27 10.56
C SER A 91 15.54 -14.08 10.52
N HIS A 92 15.18 -14.63 9.35
CA HIS A 92 14.04 -15.55 9.23
C HIS A 92 14.24 -16.83 10.05
N ASP A 93 15.45 -17.38 10.07
CA ASP A 93 15.78 -18.55 10.87
C ASP A 93 15.66 -18.28 12.37
N GLU A 94 16.09 -17.12 12.85
CA GLU A 94 15.90 -16.75 14.26
C GLU A 94 14.41 -16.55 14.58
N ALA A 95 13.65 -15.89 13.70
CA ALA A 95 12.21 -15.69 13.88
C ALA A 95 11.42 -17.00 13.93
N ALA A 96 11.81 -18.00 13.13
CA ALA A 96 11.19 -19.33 13.13
C ALA A 96 11.68 -20.24 14.27
N ARG A 97 12.64 -19.81 15.09
CA ARG A 97 13.28 -20.63 16.14
C ARG A 97 12.39 -21.04 17.31
N PRO A 98 11.41 -20.24 17.79
CA PRO A 98 10.56 -20.63 18.91
C PRO A 98 9.88 -21.99 18.69
N GLY A 99 9.89 -22.84 19.72
CA GLY A 99 9.28 -24.19 19.66
C GLY A 99 10.13 -25.27 18.97
N ARG A 100 11.28 -24.92 18.38
CA ARG A 100 12.26 -25.91 17.87
C ARG A 100 13.22 -26.37 18.97
N PRO A 101 13.76 -27.61 18.92
CA PRO A 101 14.81 -28.06 19.84
C PRO A 101 16.01 -27.10 19.84
N GLY A 102 16.52 -26.78 21.04
CA GLY A 102 17.63 -25.82 21.19
C GLY A 102 17.26 -24.35 20.97
N SER A 103 15.97 -24.02 20.92
CA SER A 103 15.46 -22.66 21.12
C SER A 103 15.52 -22.28 22.61
N CYS A 104 15.58 -20.99 22.91
CA CYS A 104 15.43 -20.54 24.29
C CYS A 104 13.96 -20.69 24.71
N SER A 105 13.65 -21.84 25.32
CA SER A 105 12.29 -22.22 25.70
C SER A 105 12.27 -22.77 27.12
N VAL A 106 11.20 -22.49 27.85
CA VAL A 106 10.90 -23.09 29.17
C VAL A 106 10.27 -24.47 29.07
N VAL A 107 9.88 -24.88 27.86
CA VAL A 107 9.18 -26.14 27.57
C VAL A 107 10.18 -27.16 27.01
N GLY A 108 10.37 -28.28 27.73
CA GLY A 108 11.22 -29.41 27.32
C GLY A 108 12.52 -29.55 28.12
N THR A 109 13.16 -30.72 28.04
CA THR A 109 14.50 -30.93 28.60
C THR A 109 15.54 -30.20 27.75
N PHE A 110 16.58 -29.66 28.39
CA PHE A 110 17.65 -28.87 27.74
C PHE A 110 17.26 -27.49 27.18
N GLY A 111 16.12 -26.90 27.58
CA GLY A 111 15.79 -25.51 27.21
C GLY A 111 16.85 -24.47 27.64
N PHE A 112 17.53 -24.73 28.75
CA PHE A 112 18.61 -23.87 29.27
C PHE A 112 19.81 -23.74 28.31
N THR A 113 20.16 -24.81 27.57
CA THR A 113 21.27 -24.77 26.61
C THR A 113 20.89 -23.94 25.37
N GLY A 114 19.61 -23.94 25.00
CA GLY A 114 19.08 -23.10 23.93
C GLY A 114 19.17 -21.60 24.25
N CYS A 115 18.95 -21.22 25.51
CA CYS A 115 19.12 -19.83 25.98
C CYS A 115 20.58 -19.39 25.99
N GLN A 116 21.50 -20.24 26.46
CA GLN A 116 22.94 -19.94 26.35
C GLN A 116 23.34 -19.74 24.88
N ALA A 117 22.88 -20.61 23.98
CA ALA A 117 23.20 -20.49 22.57
C ALA A 117 22.57 -19.25 21.90
N ALA A 118 21.39 -18.80 22.37
CA ALA A 118 20.76 -17.56 21.90
C ALA A 118 21.60 -16.32 22.25
N ILE A 119 22.08 -16.23 23.49
CA ILE A 119 22.95 -15.14 23.93
C ILE A 119 24.24 -15.10 23.09
N MET A 120 24.82 -16.27 22.78
CA MET A 120 26.03 -16.32 21.94
C MET A 120 25.74 -15.82 20.51
N ARG A 121 24.61 -16.21 19.90
CA ARG A 121 24.23 -15.72 18.56
C ARG A 121 24.07 -14.21 18.54
N GLN A 122 23.33 -13.67 19.51
CA GLN A 122 23.12 -12.23 19.68
C GLN A 122 24.46 -11.48 19.75
N TRP A 123 25.42 -11.96 20.56
CA TRP A 123 26.73 -11.36 20.65
C TRP A 123 27.46 -11.30 19.29
N PHE A 124 27.39 -12.37 18.50
CA PHE A 124 27.96 -12.38 17.15
C PHE A 124 27.17 -11.51 16.15
N ASP A 125 25.85 -11.38 16.30
CA ASP A 125 25.01 -10.48 15.48
C ASP A 125 25.41 -9.02 15.70
N GLU A 126 25.49 -8.59 16.96
CA GLU A 126 25.90 -7.23 17.34
C GLU A 126 27.26 -6.89 16.72
N ARG A 127 28.24 -7.79 16.88
CA ARG A 127 29.58 -7.66 16.29
C ARG A 127 29.62 -7.61 14.77
N ARG A 128 28.64 -8.20 14.08
CA ARG A 128 28.53 -8.14 12.62
C ARG A 128 27.91 -6.83 12.14
N THR A 129 27.02 -6.24 12.93
CA THR A 129 26.36 -4.96 12.62
C THR A 129 27.20 -3.73 12.99
N GLU A 130 28.13 -3.86 13.93
CA GLU A 130 29.08 -2.80 14.32
C GLU A 130 30.25 -2.60 13.34
N GLN A 131 30.46 -3.53 12.39
CA GLN A 131 31.54 -3.48 11.41
C GLN A 131 31.03 -2.94 10.08
#